data_AF-A0A8S3JKD8-F1
#
_entry.id   AF-A0A8S3JKD8-F1
#
_cell.length_a   1.000
_cell.length_b   1.000
_cell.length_c   1.000
_cell.angle_alpha   90.00
_cell.angle_beta   90.00
_cell.angle_gamma   90.00
#
_symmetry.space_group_name_H-M   'P 1'
#
loop_
_entity.id
_entity.type
_entity.pdbx_description
1 polymer ?
#
loop_
_entity_poly.entity_id
_entity_poly.type
_entity_poly.pdbx_seq_one_letter_code
_entity_poly.pdbx_strand_id
1 'polypeptide(L)'
;MNHIAQNDDDVLFGGADIDYRDTDVTTQPKVTTTSTTSLDTDRLFELNSKCLSLAQQKFESKELSSEEYQATLKLLQNILQNEVQRLTVPST
;
A
#
# COMPACT_ATOMS: atom_id res chain seq x y z
N MET A 1 -1.95 38.97 -30.29
CA MET A 1 -2.23 37.80 -29.45
C MET A 1 -1.14 36.78 -29.69
N ASN A 2 -0.24 36.57 -28.73
CA ASN A 2 0.66 35.43 -28.68
C ASN A 2 0.92 35.12 -27.21
N HIS A 3 0.75 33.84 -26.85
CA HIS A 3 0.82 33.29 -25.50
C HIS A 3 2.19 33.53 -24.85
N ILE A 4 2.18 34.08 -23.64
CA ILE A 4 3.29 34.02 -22.68
C ILE A 4 2.93 32.90 -21.72
N ALA A 5 3.65 31.77 -21.81
CA ALA A 5 3.66 30.77 -20.74
C ALA A 5 4.91 31.04 -19.90
N GLN A 6 4.71 31.75 -18.79
CA GLN A 6 5.72 32.00 -17.77
C GLN A 6 5.53 30.93 -16.68
N ASN A 7 6.52 30.05 -16.53
CA ASN A 7 6.72 29.31 -15.29
C ASN A 7 7.33 30.29 -14.30
N ASP A 8 6.69 30.49 -13.15
CA ASP A 8 7.36 30.92 -11.93
C ASP A 8 6.61 30.34 -10.73
N ASP A 9 7.39 29.64 -9.91
CA ASP A 9 7.09 28.98 -8.65
C ASP A 9 6.44 29.87 -7.58
N ASP A 10 5.87 29.17 -6.58
CA ASP A 10 5.80 29.59 -5.19
C ASP A 10 4.98 30.84 -4.82
N VAL A 11 3.73 30.60 -4.37
CA VAL A 11 3.21 31.26 -3.17
C VAL A 11 2.66 30.20 -2.22
N LEU A 12 3.62 29.53 -1.58
CA LEU A 12 3.56 28.96 -0.24
C LEU A 12 2.95 29.99 0.75
N PHE A 13 1.86 29.61 1.42
CA PHE A 13 1.30 30.22 2.65
C PHE A 13 1.03 31.74 2.64
N GLY A 14 -0.21 32.12 2.33
CA GLY A 14 -0.80 33.41 2.68
C GLY A 14 -2.31 33.25 2.86
N GLY A 15 -2.77 33.09 4.10
CA GLY A 15 -4.17 32.82 4.43
C GLY A 15 -5.12 33.99 4.18
N ALA A 16 -6.39 33.66 3.91
CA ALA A 16 -7.53 34.07 4.73
C ALA A 16 -8.86 33.56 4.11
N ASP A 17 -9.69 33.02 5.00
CA ASP A 17 -11.16 33.00 4.97
C ASP A 17 -11.86 32.24 3.85
N ILE A 18 -12.00 30.91 4.01
CA ILE A 18 -13.07 30.17 3.36
C ILE A 18 -14.16 29.95 4.42
N ASP A 19 -15.24 30.72 4.30
CA ASP A 19 -16.45 30.64 5.11
C ASP A 19 -17.02 29.21 5.05
N TYR A 20 -16.89 28.47 6.15
CA TYR A 20 -17.33 27.09 6.26
C TYR A 20 -18.81 27.01 6.63
N ARG A 21 -19.67 27.61 5.82
CA ARG A 21 -21.12 27.46 5.95
C ARG A 21 -21.77 27.40 4.58
N ASP A 22 -22.49 26.32 4.36
CA ASP A 22 -23.48 26.17 3.29
C ASP A 22 -22.94 25.93 1.88
N THR A 23 -22.49 24.69 1.63
CA THR A 23 -22.94 23.99 0.41
C THR A 23 -23.09 22.51 0.71
N ASP A 24 -24.29 22.13 1.13
CA ASP A 24 -24.86 20.79 1.02
C ASP A 24 -24.83 20.34 -0.46
N VAL A 25 -23.75 19.68 -0.87
CA VAL A 25 -23.77 18.77 -2.01
C VAL A 25 -22.98 17.54 -1.61
N THR A 26 -23.63 16.67 -0.85
CA THR A 26 -23.15 15.31 -0.59
C THR A 26 -23.26 14.49 -1.88
N THR A 27 -22.37 14.74 -2.85
CA THR A 27 -22.01 13.73 -3.84
C THR A 27 -21.13 12.72 -3.14
N GLN A 28 -21.76 11.75 -2.49
CA GLN A 28 -21.09 10.51 -2.09
C GLN A 28 -20.43 9.91 -3.35
N PRO A 29 -19.11 9.72 -3.37
CA PRO A 29 -18.56 8.68 -4.22
C PRO A 29 -19.13 7.38 -3.67
N LYS A 30 -20.01 6.73 -4.44
CA LYS A 30 -20.33 5.32 -4.22
C LYS A 30 -19.04 4.55 -4.45
N VAL A 31 -18.25 4.40 -3.40
CA VAL A 31 -17.06 3.57 -3.39
C VAL A 31 -17.55 2.15 -3.61
N THR A 32 -17.27 1.61 -4.79
CA THR A 32 -17.43 0.19 -5.11
C THR A 32 -16.45 -0.60 -4.23
N THR A 33 -16.85 -0.89 -2.99
CA THR A 33 -16.00 -1.49 -1.94
C THR A 33 -15.92 -3.01 -1.96
N THR A 34 -16.35 -3.67 -3.04
CA THR A 34 -16.37 -5.15 -3.08
C THR A 34 -15.28 -5.79 -3.93
N SER A 35 -14.42 -5.01 -4.60
CA SER A 35 -13.36 -5.57 -5.48
C SER A 35 -11.92 -5.32 -5.02
N THR A 36 -11.69 -4.49 -4.01
CA THR A 36 -10.34 -4.19 -3.49
C THR A 36 -9.74 -5.34 -2.69
N THR A 37 -10.52 -5.95 -1.80
CA THR A 37 -10.01 -7.00 -0.89
C THR A 37 -9.49 -8.24 -1.62
N SER A 38 -10.12 -8.64 -2.74
CA SER A 38 -9.66 -9.77 -3.55
C SER A 38 -8.34 -9.48 -4.25
N LEU A 39 -8.20 -8.28 -4.83
CA LEU A 39 -6.98 -7.84 -5.50
C LEU A 39 -5.80 -7.74 -4.53
N ASP A 40 -6.06 -7.26 -3.31
CA ASP A 40 -5.07 -7.14 -2.24
C ASP A 40 -4.60 -8.52 -1.73
N THR A 41 -5.51 -9.51 -1.71
CA THR A 41 -5.21 -10.88 -1.29
C THR A 41 -4.36 -11.61 -2.35
N ASP A 42 -4.71 -11.51 -3.62
CA ASP A 42 -3.94 -12.11 -4.72
C ASP A 42 -2.51 -11.55 -4.77
N ARG A 43 -2.39 -10.22 -4.63
CA ARG A 43 -1.09 -9.53 -4.58
C ARG A 43 -0.26 -9.97 -3.37
N LEU A 44 -0.89 -10.19 -2.21
CA LEU A 44 -0.22 -10.67 -0.99
C LEU A 44 0.39 -12.06 -1.20
N PHE A 45 -0.37 -13.00 -1.78
CA PHE A 45 0.14 -14.35 -2.07
C PHE A 45 1.25 -14.34 -3.11
N GLU A 46 1.14 -13.51 -4.16
CA GLU A 46 2.18 -13.37 -5.17
C GLU A 46 3.49 -12.85 -4.57
N LEU A 47 3.42 -11.80 -3.74
CA LEU A 47 4.59 -11.26 -3.03
C LEU A 47 5.20 -12.29 -2.07
N ASN A 48 4.38 -13.02 -1.32
CA ASN A 48 4.88 -14.06 -0.42
C ASN A 48 5.63 -15.16 -1.18
N SER A 49 5.08 -15.62 -2.31
CA SER A 49 5.72 -16.62 -3.18
C SER A 49 7.06 -16.13 -3.73
N LYS A 50 7.15 -14.88 -4.17
CA LYS A 50 8.41 -14.27 -4.63
C LYS A 50 9.45 -14.20 -3.51
N CYS A 51 9.06 -13.79 -2.30
CA CYS A 51 9.95 -13.73 -1.15
C CYS A 51 10.47 -15.11 -0.75
N LEU A 52 9.62 -16.14 -0.76
CA LEU A 52 10.03 -17.53 -0.49
C LEU A 52 11.04 -18.02 -1.53
N SER A 53 10.76 -17.79 -2.81
CA SER A 53 11.66 -18.17 -3.91
C SER A 53 13.01 -17.47 -3.80
N LEU A 54 13.01 -16.18 -3.47
CA LEU A 54 14.24 -15.41 -3.25
C LEU A 54 15.02 -15.92 -2.04
N ALA A 55 14.36 -16.19 -0.93
CA ALA A 55 14.99 -16.74 0.27
C ALA A 55 15.65 -18.10 -0.02
N GLN A 56 14.97 -18.96 -0.77
CA GLN A 56 15.51 -20.25 -1.19
C GLN A 56 16.73 -20.07 -2.12
N GLN A 57 16.63 -19.20 -3.13
CA GLN A 57 17.74 -18.93 -4.04
C GLN A 57 18.98 -18.41 -3.28
N LYS A 58 18.77 -17.51 -2.31
CA LYS A 58 19.84 -16.95 -1.47
C LYS A 58 20.47 -18.01 -0.55
N PHE A 59 19.68 -18.94 -0.04
CA PHE A 59 20.18 -20.08 0.73
C PHE A 59 20.98 -21.06 -0.14
N GLU A 60 20.46 -21.40 -1.33
CA GLU A 60 21.16 -22.27 -2.30
C GLU A 60 22.47 -21.64 -2.80
N SER A 61 22.48 -20.31 -2.97
CA SER A 61 23.66 -19.53 -3.33
C SER A 61 24.65 -19.36 -2.18
N LYS A 62 24.35 -19.91 -0.99
CA LYS A 62 25.14 -19.78 0.26
C LYS A 62 25.35 -18.33 0.71
N GLU A 63 24.49 -17.43 0.26
CA GLU A 63 24.47 -16.03 0.73
C GLU A 63 23.78 -15.90 2.09
N LEU A 64 22.92 -16.86 2.43
CA LEU A 64 22.28 -16.99 3.75
C LEU A 64 22.79 -18.23 4.46
N SER A 65 23.08 -18.12 5.75
CA SER A 65 23.24 -19.27 6.62
C SER A 65 21.92 -20.00 6.85
N SER A 66 21.99 -21.24 7.32
CA SER A 66 20.80 -22.01 7.68
C SER A 66 19.95 -21.32 8.76
N GLU A 67 20.57 -20.57 9.67
CA GLU A 67 19.87 -19.88 10.74
C GLU A 67 19.13 -18.65 10.21
N GLU A 68 19.79 -17.85 9.36
CA GLU A 68 19.19 -16.68 8.73
C GLU A 68 18.06 -17.07 7.76
N TYR A 69 18.23 -18.17 7.03
CA TYR A 69 17.17 -18.71 6.18
C TYR A 69 15.95 -19.10 7.01
N GLN A 70 16.12 -19.83 8.12
CA GLN A 70 15.00 -20.18 9.00
C GLN A 70 14.36 -18.96 9.66
N ALA A 71 15.14 -17.97 10.07
CA ALA A 71 14.62 -16.71 10.61
C ALA A 71 13.77 -15.96 9.56
N THR A 72 14.25 -15.94 8.31
CA THR A 72 13.53 -15.34 7.18
C THR A 72 12.20 -16.05 6.92
N LEU A 73 12.18 -17.38 6.92
CA LEU A 73 10.94 -18.16 6.76
C LEU A 73 9.92 -17.87 7.88
N LYS A 74 10.38 -17.83 9.14
CA LYS A 74 9.52 -17.49 10.29
C LYS A 74 8.95 -16.08 10.18
N LEU A 75 9.76 -15.12 9.75
CA LEU A 75 9.32 -13.74 9.53
C LEU A 75 8.25 -13.67 8.43
N LEU A 76 8.49 -14.31 7.28
CA LEU A 76 7.52 -14.36 6.18
C LEU A 76 6.20 -15.02 6.58
N GLN A 77 6.26 -16.08 7.39
CA GLN A 77 5.08 -16.73 7.94
C GLN A 77 4.28 -15.80 8.85
N ASN A 78 4.96 -15.08 9.76
CA ASN A 78 4.32 -14.17 10.70
C ASN A 78 3.69 -12.97 9.96
N ILE A 79 4.38 -12.40 8.96
CA ILE A 79 3.82 -11.34 8.11
C ILE A 79 2.55 -11.84 7.41
N LEU A 80 2.61 -13.00 6.76
CA LEU A 80 1.45 -13.55 6.04
C LEU A 80 0.26 -13.79 6.98
N GLN A 81 0.50 -14.33 8.17
CA GLN A 81 -0.55 -14.54 9.17
C GLN A 81 -1.18 -13.21 9.63
N ASN A 82 -0.37 -12.17 9.89
CA ASN A 82 -0.88 -10.86 10.28
C ASN A 82 -1.69 -10.20 9.15
N GLU A 83 -1.24 -10.31 7.91
CA GLU A 83 -1.96 -9.75 6.76
C GLU A 83 -3.28 -10.49 6.51
N VAL A 84 -3.28 -11.82 6.57
CA VAL A 84 -4.50 -12.62 6.46
C VAL A 84 -5.47 -12.26 7.59
N GLN A 85 -4.99 -12.08 8.82
CA GLN A 85 -5.83 -11.66 9.95
C GLN A 85 -6.42 -10.26 9.73
N ARG A 86 -5.64 -9.29 9.24
CA ARG A 86 -6.15 -7.96 8.89
C ARG A 86 -7.25 -8.01 7.82
N LEU A 87 -7.08 -8.87 6.81
CA LEU A 87 -8.04 -9.00 5.70
C LEU A 87 -9.30 -9.79 6.09
N THR A 88 -9.21 -10.67 7.09
CA THR A 88 -10.32 -11.56 7.51
C THR A 88 -11.12 -11.06 8.71
N VAL A 89 -10.56 -10.17 9.54
CA VAL A 89 -11.32 -9.59 10.66
C VAL A 89 -12.21 -8.46 10.11
N PRO A 90 -13.54 -8.59 10.19
CA PRO A 90 -14.44 -7.53 9.76
C PRO A 90 -14.22 -6.29 10.63
N SER A 91 -13.98 -5.13 10.01
CA SER A 91 -13.96 -3.86 10.71
C SER A 91 -15.35 -3.63 11.33
N THR A 92 -15.44 -3.75 12.65
CA THR A 92 -16.62 -3.36 13.45
C THR A 92 -16.72 -1.85 13.57
#